data_AF-A0A3T0D7S2-F1
#
_entry.id   AF-A0A3T0D7S2-F1
#
_cell.length_a   1.000
_cell.length_b   1.000
_cell.length_c   1.000
_cell.angle_alpha   90.00
_cell.angle_beta   90.00
_cell.angle_gamma   90.00
#
_symmetry.space_group_name_H-M   'P 1'
#
loop_
_entity.id
_entity.type
_entity.pdbx_description
1 polymer ?
#
loop_
_entity_poly.entity_id
_entity_poly.type
_entity_poly.pdbx_seq_one_letter_code
_entity_poly.pdbx_strand_id
1 'polypeptide(L)'
;METKSQKSIAPLILGICGAIFSLPSFLCTSCVSALLSASNEKSAKAAGGFILIMGIIQLIGGIVGGVLSLSKTKVAGIIFVASSIIALIALFATLFSNIFVWIVLILYVIAAIICFVQKA
;
A
#
# COMPACT_ATOMS: atom_id res chain seq x y z
N MET A 1 -14.53 -29.96 16.37
CA MET A 1 -15.59 -29.18 15.71
C MET A 1 -15.01 -28.57 14.46
N GLU A 2 -15.40 -29.14 13.33
CA GLU A 2 -15.01 -28.70 12.00
C GLU A 2 -15.70 -27.37 11.69
N THR A 3 -14.93 -26.29 11.56
CA THR A 3 -15.35 -25.15 10.74
C THR A 3 -14.51 -25.24 9.48
N LYS A 4 -15.16 -25.55 8.35
CA LYS A 4 -14.63 -25.35 6.99
C LYS A 4 -13.68 -24.16 7.01
N SER A 5 -12.42 -24.35 6.63
CA SER A 5 -11.49 -23.26 6.38
C SER A 5 -12.08 -22.39 5.26
N GLN A 6 -12.93 -21.42 5.62
CA GLN A 6 -13.30 -20.35 4.73
C GLN A 6 -11.99 -19.67 4.41
N LYS A 7 -11.50 -19.86 3.18
CA LYS A 7 -10.46 -19.03 2.58
C LYS A 7 -10.95 -17.58 2.71
N SER A 8 -10.58 -16.93 3.80
CA SER A 8 -11.26 -15.73 4.24
C SER A 8 -10.84 -14.61 3.29
N ILE A 9 -11.85 -13.97 2.69
CA ILE A 9 -11.74 -12.82 1.79
C ILE A 9 -11.29 -11.54 2.51
N ALA A 10 -11.05 -11.59 3.82
CA ALA A 10 -10.58 -10.46 4.63
C ALA A 10 -9.26 -9.84 4.13
N PRO A 11 -8.20 -10.59 3.73
CA PRO A 11 -6.98 -10.01 3.19
C PRO A 11 -7.20 -9.35 1.83
N LEU A 12 -8.15 -9.87 1.04
CA LEU A 12 -8.52 -9.30 -0.26
C LEU A 12 -9.25 -7.96 -0.08
N ILE A 13 -10.22 -7.90 0.84
CA ILE A 13 -10.94 -6.66 1.15
C ILE A 13 -10.02 -5.64 1.81
N LEU A 14 -9.16 -6.03 2.76
CA LEU A 14 -8.18 -5.12 3.37
C LEU A 14 -7.15 -4.62 2.33
N GLY A 15 -6.70 -5.48 1.42
CA GLY A 15 -5.78 -5.09 0.35
C GLY A 15 -6.41 -4.08 -0.61
N ILE A 16 -7.66 -4.28 -1.01
CA ILE A 16 -8.41 -3.36 -1.87
C ILE A 16 -8.72 -2.05 -1.13
N CYS A 17 -9.14 -2.10 0.14
CA CYS A 17 -9.34 -0.90 0.95
C CYS A 17 -8.04 -0.11 1.14
N GLY A 18 -6.91 -0.78 1.42
CA GLY A 18 -5.60 -0.14 1.51
C GLY A 18 -5.18 0.51 0.19
N ALA A 19 -5.47 -0.13 -0.94
CA ALA A 19 -5.21 0.39 -2.29
C ALA A 19 -6.07 1.64 -2.59
N ILE A 20 -7.36 1.63 -2.24
CA ILE A 20 -8.26 2.78 -2.49
C ILE A 20 -7.91 3.96 -1.57
N PHE A 21 -7.55 3.71 -0.31
CA PHE A 21 -7.16 4.77 0.63
C PHE A 21 -5.79 5.38 0.31
N SER A 22 -4.91 4.65 -0.38
CA SER A 22 -3.61 5.17 -0.78
C SER A 22 -3.71 6.12 -1.97
N LEU A 23 -4.67 5.89 -2.88
CA LEU A 23 -4.82 6.65 -4.12
C LEU A 23 -4.95 8.18 -3.93
N PRO A 24 -5.84 8.71 -3.04
CA PRO A 24 -5.95 10.15 -2.81
C PRO A 24 -4.67 10.75 -2.21
N SER A 25 -3.98 9.99 -1.36
CA SER A 25 -2.75 10.43 -0.70
C SER A 25 -1.62 10.65 -1.71
N PHE A 26 -1.49 9.73 -2.67
CA PHE A 26 -0.49 9.82 -3.74
C PHE A 26 -0.84 10.88 -4.78
N LEU A 27 -2.11 11.03 -5.15
CA LEU A 27 -2.56 12.07 -6.08
C LEU A 27 -2.34 13.48 -5.51
N CYS A 28 -2.65 13.67 -4.22
CA CYS A 28 -2.44 14.94 -3.53
C CYS A 28 -0.94 15.27 -3.43
N THR A 29 -0.12 14.33 -2.98
CA THR A 29 1.34 14.52 -2.84
C THR A 29 2.01 14.78 -4.20
N SER A 30 1.51 14.14 -5.27
CA SER A 30 2.01 14.34 -6.63
C SER A 30 1.61 15.70 -7.21
N CYS A 31 0.36 16.15 -7.01
CA CYS A 31 -0.08 17.49 -7.44
C CYS A 31 0.70 18.60 -6.73
N VAL A 32 0.91 18.48 -5.42
CA VAL A 32 1.69 19.47 -4.65
C VAL A 32 3.15 19.47 -5.09
N SER A 33 3.74 18.29 -5.35
CA SER A 33 5.09 18.19 -5.88
C SER A 33 5.22 18.78 -7.29
N ALA A 34 4.19 18.64 -8.13
CA ALA A 34 4.15 19.23 -9.46
C ALA A 34 3.99 20.76 -9.43
N LEU A 35 3.16 21.28 -8.52
CA LEU A 35 3.01 22.72 -8.30
C LEU A 35 4.29 23.35 -7.74
N LEU A 36 4.95 22.68 -6.80
CA LEU A 36 6.24 23.12 -6.25
C LEU A 36 7.39 22.97 -7.28
N SER A 37 7.25 22.05 -8.24
CA SER A 37 8.20 21.90 -9.35
C SER A 37 8.18 23.06 -10.33
N ALA A 38 7.10 23.84 -10.38
CA ALA A 38 7.04 25.07 -11.18
C ALA A 38 7.96 26.18 -10.62
N SER A 39 8.47 26.05 -9.38
CA SER A 39 9.38 27.01 -8.76
C SER A 39 10.84 26.53 -8.64
N ASN A 40 11.14 25.26 -8.93
CA ASN A 40 12.50 24.70 -8.88
C ASN A 40 12.65 23.53 -9.86
N GLU A 41 13.14 23.81 -11.08
CA GLU A 41 13.01 22.91 -12.24
C GLU A 41 13.79 21.58 -12.17
N LYS A 42 14.84 21.45 -11.36
CA LYS A 42 15.72 20.27 -11.38
C LYS A 42 15.51 19.26 -10.25
N SER A 43 15.18 19.68 -9.03
CA SER A 43 15.06 18.75 -7.88
C SER A 43 13.64 18.27 -7.63
N ALA A 44 12.62 19.03 -8.02
CA ALA A 44 11.23 18.75 -7.68
C ALA A 44 10.57 17.73 -8.63
N LYS A 45 10.98 17.69 -9.90
CA LYS A 45 10.46 16.74 -10.91
C LYS A 45 10.84 15.29 -10.61
N ALA A 46 12.04 15.06 -10.07
CA ALA A 46 12.50 13.73 -9.68
C ALA A 46 11.79 13.21 -8.43
N ALA A 47 11.59 14.07 -7.42
CA ALA A 47 10.90 13.71 -6.19
C ALA A 47 9.41 13.42 -6.43
N GLY A 48 8.72 14.26 -7.20
CA GLY A 48 7.30 14.07 -7.51
C GLY A 48 7.02 12.81 -8.33
N GLY A 49 7.87 12.47 -9.30
CA GLY A 49 7.76 11.25 -10.09
C GLY A 49 8.02 9.97 -9.29
N PHE A 50 9.00 10.00 -8.38
CA PHE A 50 9.34 8.87 -7.52
C PHE A 50 8.20 8.49 -6.56
N ILE A 51 7.55 9.49 -5.95
CA ILE A 51 6.41 9.28 -5.05
C ILE A 51 5.21 8.68 -5.80
N LEU A 52 4.95 9.14 -7.03
CA LEU A 52 3.85 8.65 -7.86
C LEU A 52 4.08 7.18 -8.25
N ILE A 53 5.29 6.83 -8.68
CA ILE A 53 5.68 5.45 -9.01
C ILE A 53 5.57 4.53 -7.78
N MET A 54 6.04 4.98 -6.62
CA MET A 54 5.89 4.22 -5.37
C MET A 54 4.42 4.00 -5.01
N GLY A 55 3.57 5.00 -5.21
CA GLY A 55 2.13 4.86 -5.01
C GLY A 55 1.46 3.88 -5.96
N ILE A 56 1.85 3.89 -7.24
CA ILE A 56 1.35 2.92 -8.23
C ILE A 56 1.81 1.49 -7.89
N ILE A 57 3.08 1.31 -7.50
CA ILE A 57 3.59 0.00 -7.08
C ILE A 57 2.82 -0.50 -5.86
N GLN A 58 2.51 0.38 -4.91
CA GLN A 58 1.75 0.02 -3.73
C GLN A 58 0.30 -0.33 -4.04
N LEU A 59 -0.35 0.42 -4.94
CA LEU A 59 -1.68 0.13 -5.46
C LEU A 59 -1.74 -1.26 -6.11
N ILE A 60 -0.80 -1.52 -7.03
CA ILE A 60 -0.68 -2.82 -7.72
C ILE A 60 -0.37 -3.92 -6.70
N GLY A 61 0.52 -3.66 -5.74
CA GLY A 61 0.85 -4.59 -4.66
C GLY A 61 -0.36 -4.95 -3.78
N GLY A 62 -1.23 -3.98 -3.48
CA GLY A 62 -2.45 -4.22 -2.72
C GLY A 62 -3.49 -5.04 -3.48
N ILE A 63 -3.70 -4.72 -4.76
CA ILE A 63 -4.67 -5.42 -5.61
C ILE A 63 -4.17 -6.84 -5.92
N VAL A 64 -2.92 -6.96 -6.41
CA VAL A 64 -2.31 -8.24 -6.74
C VAL A 64 -2.14 -9.09 -5.49
N GLY A 65 -1.65 -8.53 -4.38
CA GLY A 65 -1.54 -9.24 -3.10
C GLY A 65 -2.90 -9.73 -2.59
N GLY A 66 -3.94 -8.90 -2.71
CA GLY A 66 -5.31 -9.28 -2.37
C GLY A 66 -5.82 -10.45 -3.21
N VAL A 67 -5.70 -10.38 -4.53
CA VAL A 67 -6.12 -11.45 -5.46
C VAL A 67 -5.30 -12.72 -5.24
N LEU A 68 -3.98 -12.59 -5.05
CA LEU A 68 -3.10 -13.75 -4.86
C LEU A 68 -3.30 -14.41 -3.50
N SER A 69 -3.86 -13.70 -2.50
CA SER A 69 -4.25 -14.27 -1.22
C SER A 69 -5.30 -15.37 -1.36
N LEU A 70 -6.05 -15.37 -2.47
CA LEU A 70 -7.01 -16.43 -2.77
C LEU A 70 -6.35 -17.71 -3.30
N SER A 71 -5.08 -17.71 -3.69
CA SER A 71 -4.46 -18.90 -4.30
C SER A 71 -3.15 -19.30 -3.62
N LYS A 72 -2.36 -18.33 -3.18
CA LYS A 72 -1.05 -18.51 -2.56
C LYS A 72 -0.86 -17.51 -1.42
N THR A 73 -1.46 -17.82 -0.27
CA THR A 73 -1.48 -16.97 0.94
C THR A 73 -0.08 -16.53 1.38
N LYS A 74 0.92 -17.42 1.31
CA LYS A 74 2.32 -17.06 1.66
C LYS A 74 2.93 -16.00 0.75
N VAL A 75 2.64 -16.05 -0.56
CA VAL A 75 3.19 -15.08 -1.53
C VAL A 75 2.48 -13.73 -1.39
N ALA A 76 1.16 -13.75 -1.17
CA ALA A 76 0.39 -12.55 -0.87
C ALA A 76 0.85 -11.84 0.40
N GLY A 77 1.17 -12.59 1.47
CA GLY A 77 1.75 -12.04 2.69
C GLY A 77 3.05 -11.28 2.44
N ILE A 78 3.96 -11.82 1.61
CA ILE A 78 5.22 -11.15 1.26
C ILE A 78 4.97 -9.84 0.49
N ILE A 79 4.00 -9.85 -0.45
CA ILE A 79 3.62 -8.66 -1.23
C ILE A 79 3.03 -7.57 -0.31
N PHE A 80 2.21 -7.97 0.66
CA PHE A 80 1.66 -7.03 1.64
C PHE A 80 2.73 -6.47 2.58
N VAL A 81 3.70 -7.28 3.01
CA VAL A 81 4.87 -6.80 3.77
C VAL A 81 5.70 -5.81 2.96
N ALA A 82 6.00 -6.14 1.69
CA ALA A 82 6.73 -5.24 0.80
C ALA A 82 5.98 -3.91 0.59
N SER A 83 4.66 -3.97 0.40
CA SER A 83 3.81 -2.78 0.30
C SER A 83 3.79 -1.98 1.60
N SER A 84 3.83 -2.62 2.75
CA SER A 84 3.90 -1.94 4.05
C SER A 84 5.23 -1.21 4.23
N ILE A 85 6.35 -1.79 3.79
CA ILE A 85 7.67 -1.13 3.85
C ILE A 85 7.67 0.13 2.98
N ILE A 86 7.05 0.07 1.79
CA ILE A 86 6.90 1.24 0.91
C ILE A 86 6.06 2.34 1.58
N ALA A 87 4.96 2.00 2.25
CA ALA A 87 4.16 2.96 3.04
C ALA A 87 5.00 3.61 4.15
N LEU A 88 5.86 2.84 4.82
CA LEU A 88 6.72 3.34 5.88
C LEU A 88 7.74 4.35 5.34
N ILE A 89 8.36 4.03 4.20
CA ILE A 89 9.29 4.94 3.50
C ILE A 89 8.57 6.23 3.08
N ALA A 90 7.34 6.11 2.56
CA ALA A 90 6.52 7.27 2.20
C ALA A 90 6.13 8.14 3.41
N LEU A 91 5.90 7.55 4.59
CA LEU A 91 5.67 8.29 5.83
C LEU A 91 6.89 9.09 6.27
N PHE A 92 8.08 8.49 6.19
CA PHE A 92 9.33 9.18 6.46
C PHE A 92 9.55 10.34 5.49
N ALA A 93 9.27 10.14 4.20
CA ALA A 93 9.40 11.18 3.18
C ALA A 93 8.41 12.35 3.37
N THR A 94 7.24 12.09 3.94
CA THR A 94 6.20 13.10 4.20
C THR A 94 6.23 13.67 5.62
N LEU A 95 7.31 13.42 6.37
CA LEU A 95 7.53 13.91 7.73
C LEU A 95 6.35 13.63 8.70
N PHE A 96 5.70 12.47 8.55
CA PHE A 96 4.54 12.06 9.33
C PHE A 96 3.29 12.97 9.23
N SER A 97 3.24 13.89 8.26
CA SER A 97 2.12 14.83 8.10
C SER A 97 0.83 14.18 7.55
N ASN A 98 0.92 13.00 6.93
CA ASN A 98 -0.19 12.37 6.24
C ASN A 98 -0.80 11.20 7.02
N ILE A 99 -1.94 11.45 7.69
CA ILE A 99 -2.70 10.46 8.46
C ILE A 99 -3.23 9.31 7.59
N PHE A 100 -3.45 9.54 6.29
CA PHE A 100 -3.93 8.51 5.38
C PHE A 100 -2.88 7.42 5.12
N VAL A 101 -1.59 7.78 5.05
CA VAL A 101 -0.51 6.79 4.85
C VAL A 101 -0.35 5.92 6.09
N TRP A 102 -0.60 6.45 7.28
CA TRP A 102 -0.68 5.67 8.53
C TRP A 102 -1.77 4.61 8.49
N ILE A 103 -2.98 5.00 8.06
CA ILE A 103 -4.11 4.07 7.94
C ILE A 103 -3.77 2.96 6.95
N VAL A 104 -3.24 3.31 5.78
CA VAL A 104 -2.82 2.37 4.74
C VAL A 104 -1.74 1.41 5.25
N LEU A 105 -0.73 1.91 5.96
CA LEU A 105 0.31 1.10 6.60
C LEU A 105 -0.30 0.05 7.53
N ILE A 106 -1.18 0.48 8.44
CA ILE A 106 -1.82 -0.41 9.40
C ILE A 106 -2.69 -1.46 8.69
N LEU A 107 -3.45 -1.09 7.65
CA LEU A 107 -4.20 -2.06 6.85
C LEU A 107 -3.29 -3.09 6.18
N TYR A 108 -2.16 -2.66 5.60
CA TYR A 108 -1.20 -3.59 4.97
C TYR A 108 -0.56 -4.56 5.98
N VAL A 109 -0.21 -4.08 7.17
CA VAL A 109 0.36 -4.92 8.24
C VAL A 109 -0.67 -5.95 8.72
N ILE A 110 -1.92 -5.52 8.96
CA ILE A 110 -2.98 -6.45 9.39
C ILE A 110 -3.27 -7.47 8.29
N ALA A 111 -3.35 -7.04 7.03
CA ALA A 111 -3.53 -7.94 5.89
C ALA A 111 -2.39 -8.97 5.81
N ALA A 112 -1.14 -8.54 6.00
CA ALA A 112 0.02 -9.43 6.01
C ALA A 112 -0.07 -10.46 7.15
N ILE A 113 -0.38 -10.06 8.38
CA ILE A 113 -0.50 -10.96 9.53
C ILE A 113 -1.60 -12.00 9.29
N ILE A 114 -2.77 -11.57 8.81
CA ILE A 114 -3.87 -12.50 8.50
C ILE A 114 -3.44 -13.47 7.39
N CYS A 115 -2.67 -13.02 6.40
CA CYS A 115 -2.13 -13.89 5.34
C CYS A 115 -1.17 -14.97 5.87
N PHE A 116 -0.38 -14.65 6.91
CA PHE A 116 0.52 -15.62 7.56
C PHE A 116 -0.21 -16.56 8.53
N VAL A 117 -1.29 -16.10 9.16
CA VAL A 117 -2.11 -16.90 10.07
C VAL A 117 -3.07 -17.82 9.31
N GLN A 118 -3.54 -17.41 8.13
CA GLN A 118 -4.32 -18.27 7.24
C GLN A 118 -3.43 -19.39 6.70
N LYS A 119 -3.51 -20.56 7.34
CA LYS A 119 -2.89 -21.80 6.86
C LYS A 119 -3.52 -22.12 5.48
N ALA A 120 -2.70 -21.98 4.44
CA ALA A 120 -3.05 -22.30 3.06
C ALA A 120 -3.54 -23.74 2.91
#